data_AF-X1B519-F1
#
_entry.id   AF-X1B519-F1
#
_cell.length_a   1.000
_cell.length_b   1.000
_cell.length_c   1.000
_cell.angle_alpha   90.00
_cell.angle_beta   90.00
_cell.angle_gamma   90.00
#
_symmetry.space_group_name_H-M   'P 1'
#
loop_
_entity.id
_entity.type
_entity.pdbx_description
1 polymer ?
#
loop_
_entity_poly.entity_id
_entity_poly.type
_entity_poly.pdbx_seq_one_letter_code
_entity_poly.pdbx_strand_id
1 'polypeptide(L)'
;GMNINSPDGLHPQYNFGLGVRPFGNRFTISLDGSFSKTETVDYGDELNLTVAAQLEPIKGIILKGHYSEENFGLGVGINLMNFGIEGYSNFNKENEFSEGYTIAHFSVDRHRTVLRSRKKFWIEMKLKGPIIEEKRKRGIFSKKQPTLRGILDIIEKIGDDPEVKGIYLEIDGPKCGFGKTQEIRKALAACKRKGKKIYCYTQSLGNREYYLATVADSLFMNPSGFLALTGLYSEIPFLKGTLGKIGIEPELEHIGKYKSASDIFTEDSMTPAHREVTNAILDDLYKQFTTTIAE
;
A
#
# COMPACT_ATOMS: atom_id res chain seq x y z
N GLY A 1 16.67 -2.15 -33.64
CA GLY A 1 17.50 -1.19 -34.39
C GLY A 1 17.05 -1.21 -35.83
N MET A 2 16.83 -0.04 -36.43
CA MET A 2 16.32 0.07 -37.81
C MET A 2 17.42 -0.24 -38.82
N ASN A 3 17.13 -1.14 -39.76
CA ASN A 3 17.91 -1.27 -40.98
C ASN A 3 17.20 -0.41 -42.05
N ILE A 4 17.78 0.73 -42.37
CA ILE A 4 17.25 1.71 -43.32
C ILE A 4 18.02 1.47 -44.62
N ASN A 5 17.51 0.64 -45.53
CA ASN A 5 17.86 0.60 -46.96
C ASN A 5 17.09 -0.50 -47.71
N SER A 6 15.78 -0.34 -47.89
CA SER A 6 15.06 -0.91 -49.04
C SER A 6 13.84 -0.03 -49.38
N PRO A 7 13.71 0.53 -50.60
CA PRO A 7 12.63 1.45 -50.96
C PRO A 7 11.29 0.80 -51.33
N ASP A 8 11.18 -0.54 -51.34
CA ASP A 8 9.96 -1.26 -51.73
C ASP A 8 9.45 -2.13 -50.56
N GLY A 9 8.26 -1.82 -50.05
CA GLY A 9 7.48 -2.71 -49.17
C GLY A 9 7.51 -2.44 -47.66
N LEU A 10 6.96 -1.30 -47.20
CA LEU A 10 6.57 -1.16 -45.79
C LEU A 10 5.22 -1.86 -45.57
N HIS A 11 5.27 -3.11 -45.10
CA HIS A 11 4.07 -3.88 -44.77
C HIS A 11 3.66 -3.64 -43.32
N PRO A 12 2.38 -3.31 -43.04
CA PRO A 12 1.90 -3.14 -41.67
C PRO A 12 1.90 -4.50 -40.95
N GLN A 13 2.59 -4.57 -39.82
CA GLN A 13 2.55 -5.70 -38.90
C GLN A 13 1.65 -5.35 -37.71
N TYR A 14 0.67 -6.20 -37.44
CA TYR A 14 -0.26 -6.07 -36.32
C TYR A 14 0.07 -7.12 -35.27
N ASN A 15 0.37 -6.68 -34.04
CA ASN A 15 0.67 -7.57 -32.93
C ASN A 15 -0.47 -7.51 -31.90
N PHE A 16 -0.88 -8.67 -31.38
CA PHE A 16 -1.81 -8.79 -30.28
C PHE A 16 -1.29 -9.79 -29.25
N GLY A 17 -1.67 -9.62 -27.99
CA GLY A 17 -1.24 -10.49 -26.91
C GLY A 17 -2.29 -10.57 -25.81
N LEU A 18 -2.51 -11.77 -25.28
CA LEU A 18 -3.41 -12.03 -24.15
C LEU A 18 -2.68 -12.88 -23.11
N GLY A 19 -2.72 -12.47 -21.84
CA GLY A 19 -2.09 -13.20 -20.74
C GLY A 19 -3.04 -13.42 -19.56
N VAL A 20 -3.05 -14.64 -19.01
CA VAL A 20 -3.88 -15.03 -17.86
C VAL A 20 -3.02 -15.60 -16.73
N ARG A 21 -3.37 -15.26 -15.48
CA ARG A 21 -2.64 -15.66 -14.26
C ARG A 21 -3.56 -16.29 -13.21
N PRO A 22 -4.01 -17.54 -13.41
CA PRO A 22 -5.04 -18.14 -12.57
C PRO A 22 -4.60 -18.36 -11.11
N PHE A 23 -3.29 -18.47 -10.87
CA PHE A 23 -2.70 -18.67 -9.52
C PHE A 23 -1.82 -17.50 -9.09
N GLY A 24 -2.19 -16.29 -9.50
CA GLY A 24 -1.37 -15.08 -9.34
C GLY A 24 -0.05 -15.20 -10.09
N ASN A 25 1.00 -14.53 -9.60
CA ASN A 25 2.28 -14.44 -10.32
C ASN A 25 3.08 -15.77 -10.41
N ARG A 26 2.56 -16.89 -9.88
CA ARG A 26 3.25 -18.19 -9.95
C ARG A 26 3.04 -18.93 -11.26
N PHE A 27 1.96 -18.63 -11.99
CA PHE A 27 1.68 -19.28 -13.25
C PHE A 27 1.05 -18.28 -14.20
N THR A 28 1.68 -18.10 -15.36
CA THR A 28 1.21 -17.24 -16.43
C THR A 28 1.13 -18.06 -17.70
N ILE A 29 0.01 -17.97 -18.41
CA ILE A 29 -0.11 -18.43 -19.79
C ILE A 29 -0.30 -17.17 -20.64
N SER A 30 0.43 -17.06 -21.75
CA SER A 30 0.21 -16.03 -22.75
C SER A 30 0.01 -16.63 -24.14
N LEU A 31 -0.77 -15.92 -24.93
CA LEU A 31 -0.93 -16.12 -26.35
C LEU A 31 -0.54 -14.80 -27.02
N ASP A 32 0.51 -14.84 -27.82
CA ASP A 32 1.02 -13.70 -28.57
C ASP A 32 0.86 -14.01 -30.06
N GLY A 33 0.37 -13.05 -30.84
CA GLY A 33 0.11 -13.21 -32.26
C GLY A 33 0.61 -12.02 -33.06
N SER A 34 1.25 -12.28 -34.20
CA SER A 34 1.66 -11.24 -35.15
C SER A 34 1.12 -11.55 -36.54
N PHE A 35 0.49 -10.57 -37.16
CA PHE A 35 -0.08 -10.64 -38.50
C PHE A 35 0.63 -9.65 -39.41
N SER A 36 1.17 -10.09 -40.54
CA SER A 36 1.78 -9.21 -41.55
C SER A 36 1.03 -9.32 -42.88
N LYS A 37 0.67 -8.17 -43.47
CA LYS A 37 -0.05 -8.12 -44.74
C LYS A 37 0.91 -7.81 -45.90
N THR A 38 1.21 -8.79 -46.75
CA THR A 38 2.13 -8.64 -47.89
C THR A 38 1.34 -8.52 -49.19
N GLU A 39 1.50 -7.41 -49.94
CA GLU A 39 0.76 -7.17 -51.20
C GLU A 39 1.54 -7.57 -52.48
N THR A 40 2.72 -8.18 -52.35
CA THR A 40 3.54 -8.56 -53.50
C THR A 40 4.00 -10.02 -53.40
N VAL A 41 3.42 -10.85 -54.28
CA VAL A 41 3.83 -12.22 -54.67
C VAL A 41 3.41 -13.36 -53.72
N ASP A 42 2.24 -13.97 -54.03
CA ASP A 42 1.81 -15.37 -53.86
C ASP A 42 2.12 -16.18 -52.57
N TYR A 43 2.52 -15.52 -51.47
CA TYR A 43 2.52 -16.08 -50.12
C TYR A 43 1.53 -15.26 -49.28
N GLY A 44 0.40 -15.89 -48.91
CA GLY A 44 -0.75 -15.23 -48.30
C GLY A 44 -0.49 -14.57 -46.95
N ASP A 45 -1.51 -13.91 -46.40
CA ASP A 45 -1.48 -13.29 -45.08
C ASP A 45 -0.91 -14.25 -44.00
N GLU A 46 0.24 -13.93 -43.41
CA GLU A 46 0.90 -14.77 -42.42
C GLU A 46 0.48 -14.37 -40.99
N LEU A 47 -0.22 -15.28 -40.31
CA LEU A 47 -0.54 -15.19 -38.89
C LEU A 47 0.39 -16.10 -38.10
N ASN A 48 1.36 -15.51 -37.39
CA ASN A 48 2.24 -16.25 -36.49
C ASN A 48 1.70 -16.19 -35.06
N LEU A 49 1.31 -17.35 -34.53
CA LEU A 49 0.85 -17.50 -33.15
C LEU A 49 1.93 -18.17 -32.29
N THR A 50 2.18 -17.60 -31.13
CA THR A 50 3.05 -18.17 -30.09
C THR A 50 2.25 -18.33 -28.80
N VAL A 51 2.20 -19.56 -28.30
CA VAL A 51 1.69 -19.85 -26.96
C VAL A 51 2.88 -19.95 -26.03
N ALA A 52 2.87 -19.22 -24.92
CA ALA A 52 3.89 -19.31 -23.90
C ALA A 52 3.29 -19.63 -22.53
N ALA A 53 4.06 -20.35 -21.73
CA ALA A 53 3.74 -20.65 -20.34
C ALA A 53 4.96 -20.35 -19.46
N GLN A 54 4.72 -19.70 -18.33
CA GLN A 54 5.72 -19.44 -17.30
C GLN A 54 5.22 -19.98 -15.96
N LEU A 55 6.06 -20.76 -15.29
CA LEU A 55 5.81 -21.34 -13.98
C LEU A 55 6.92 -20.93 -12.99
N GLU A 56 6.53 -20.56 -11.78
CA GLU A 56 7.42 -20.38 -10.63
C GLU A 56 7.11 -21.47 -9.59
N PRO A 57 7.62 -22.72 -9.75
CA PRO A 57 7.27 -23.84 -8.89
C PRO A 57 7.76 -23.61 -7.44
N ILE A 58 8.92 -22.96 -7.29
CA ILE A 58 9.49 -22.52 -6.03
C ILE A 58 9.91 -21.06 -6.20
N LYS A 59 9.78 -20.25 -5.15
CA LYS A 59 10.08 -18.81 -5.17
C LYS A 59 11.45 -18.53 -5.77
N GLY A 60 11.49 -17.79 -6.86
CA GLY A 60 12.70 -17.41 -7.58
C GLY A 60 13.19 -18.42 -8.60
N ILE A 61 12.66 -19.64 -8.71
CA ILE A 61 12.95 -20.55 -9.84
C ILE A 61 11.88 -20.34 -10.89
N ILE A 62 12.30 -20.05 -12.12
CA ILE A 62 11.42 -19.78 -13.25
C ILE A 62 11.60 -20.87 -14.29
N LEU A 63 10.51 -21.49 -14.70
CA LEU A 63 10.45 -22.36 -15.87
C LEU A 63 9.59 -21.66 -16.92
N LYS A 64 10.08 -21.61 -18.15
CA LYS A 64 9.38 -21.00 -19.28
C LYS A 64 9.38 -21.97 -20.45
N GLY A 65 8.27 -22.01 -21.14
CA GLY A 65 8.13 -22.70 -22.41
C GLY A 65 7.38 -21.81 -23.37
N HIS A 66 7.75 -21.86 -24.65
CA HIS A 66 6.90 -21.34 -25.70
C HIS A 66 6.85 -22.32 -26.85
N TYR A 67 5.78 -22.23 -27.61
CA TYR A 67 5.54 -23.02 -28.80
C TYR A 67 4.88 -22.11 -29.84
N SER A 68 5.46 -22.09 -31.02
CA SER A 68 4.85 -21.53 -32.23
C SER A 68 4.79 -22.62 -33.28
N GLU A 69 4.19 -22.33 -34.44
CA GLU A 69 4.24 -23.29 -35.53
C GLU A 69 5.67 -23.58 -35.98
N GLU A 70 6.61 -22.63 -35.87
CA GLU A 70 7.96 -22.74 -36.42
C GLU A 70 9.01 -23.26 -35.44
N ASN A 71 8.79 -23.02 -34.16
CA ASN A 71 9.78 -23.33 -33.13
C ASN A 71 9.11 -23.60 -31.79
N PHE A 72 9.87 -24.23 -30.91
CA PHE A 72 9.55 -24.26 -29.50
C PHE A 72 10.79 -23.92 -28.70
N GLY A 73 10.61 -23.33 -27.53
CA GLY A 73 11.71 -22.99 -26.66
C GLY A 73 11.43 -23.33 -25.22
N LEU A 74 12.50 -23.69 -24.51
CA LEU A 74 12.50 -23.98 -23.10
C LEU A 74 13.49 -23.06 -22.40
N GLY A 75 13.07 -22.51 -21.26
CA GLY A 75 13.89 -21.61 -20.46
C GLY A 75 13.85 -21.95 -18.98
N VAL A 76 14.99 -21.76 -18.32
CA VAL A 76 15.13 -21.90 -16.87
C VAL A 76 15.81 -20.65 -16.34
N GLY A 77 15.30 -20.12 -15.22
CA GLY A 77 15.86 -18.95 -14.58
C GLY A 77 15.88 -19.04 -13.07
N ILE A 78 16.77 -18.25 -12.49
CA ILE A 78 16.82 -18.01 -11.05
C ILE A 78 16.86 -16.51 -10.75
N ASN A 79 15.95 -16.08 -9.87
CA ASN A 79 15.90 -14.74 -9.32
C ASN A 79 16.45 -14.72 -7.89
N LEU A 80 17.41 -13.84 -7.67
CA LEU A 80 18.15 -13.60 -6.44
C LEU A 80 17.98 -12.13 -6.02
N MET A 81 16.91 -11.85 -5.28
CA MET A 81 16.56 -10.50 -4.80
C MET A 81 16.44 -9.50 -5.96
N ASN A 82 17.43 -8.62 -6.16
CA ASN A 82 17.42 -7.57 -7.19
C ASN A 82 18.17 -7.98 -8.47
N PHE A 83 18.66 -9.21 -8.53
CA PHE A 83 19.37 -9.78 -9.67
C PHE A 83 18.65 -11.05 -10.14
N GLY A 84 18.67 -11.33 -11.43
CA GLY A 84 18.20 -12.60 -11.97
C GLY A 84 18.99 -13.02 -13.19
N ILE A 85 19.06 -14.33 -13.41
CA ILE A 85 19.67 -14.93 -14.59
C ILE A 85 18.73 -15.98 -15.17
N GLU A 86 18.51 -15.93 -16.47
CA GLU A 86 17.63 -16.85 -17.19
C GLU A 86 18.34 -17.35 -18.46
N GLY A 87 18.34 -18.66 -18.69
CA GLY A 87 18.82 -19.26 -19.94
C GLY A 87 17.65 -19.80 -20.74
N TYR A 88 17.71 -19.66 -22.07
CA TYR A 88 16.71 -20.17 -23.00
C TYR A 88 17.39 -20.94 -24.13
N SER A 89 16.70 -21.95 -24.64
CA SER A 89 17.08 -22.70 -25.83
C SER A 89 15.86 -22.85 -26.72
N ASN A 90 16.01 -22.47 -27.98
CA ASN A 90 15.02 -22.57 -29.04
C ASN A 90 15.39 -23.72 -29.97
N PHE A 91 14.37 -24.45 -30.40
CA PHE A 91 14.45 -25.58 -31.29
C PHE A 91 13.49 -25.35 -32.46
N ASN A 92 13.89 -25.75 -33.66
CA ASN A 92 13.03 -25.68 -34.84
C ASN A 92 11.97 -26.79 -34.82
N LYS A 93 11.08 -26.83 -35.84
CA LYS A 93 10.06 -27.89 -35.99
C LYS A 93 10.64 -29.31 -36.05
N GLU A 94 11.90 -29.47 -36.45
CA GLU A 94 12.61 -30.75 -36.58
C GLU A 94 13.28 -31.20 -35.26
N ASN A 95 13.08 -30.44 -34.18
CA ASN A 95 13.71 -30.61 -32.87
C ASN A 95 15.22 -30.38 -32.86
N GLU A 96 15.75 -29.71 -33.88
CA GLU A 96 17.14 -29.29 -33.91
C GLU A 96 17.31 -27.97 -33.15
N PHE A 97 18.39 -27.89 -32.38
CA PHE A 97 18.74 -26.66 -31.68
C PHE A 97 18.99 -25.54 -32.69
N SER A 98 18.24 -24.45 -32.55
CA SER A 98 18.34 -23.28 -33.40
C SER A 98 19.25 -22.22 -32.77
N GLU A 99 18.91 -21.80 -31.55
CA GLU A 99 19.66 -20.77 -30.83
C GLU A 99 19.44 -20.87 -29.32
N GLY A 100 20.34 -20.27 -28.56
CA GLY A 100 20.22 -20.16 -27.11
C GLY A 100 20.78 -18.84 -26.61
N TYR A 101 20.11 -18.24 -25.65
CA TYR A 101 20.51 -16.96 -25.07
C TYR A 101 20.41 -17.00 -23.54
N THR A 102 21.23 -16.18 -22.90
CA THR A 102 21.20 -15.98 -21.45
C THR A 102 20.91 -14.52 -21.16
N ILE A 103 19.91 -14.25 -20.33
CA ILE A 103 19.52 -12.92 -19.87
C ILE A 103 19.94 -12.78 -18.42
N ALA A 104 20.84 -11.84 -18.14
CA ALA A 104 21.07 -11.34 -16.79
C ALA A 104 20.32 -10.01 -16.64
N HIS A 105 19.57 -9.84 -15.55
CA HIS A 105 18.78 -8.63 -15.31
C HIS A 105 18.94 -8.11 -13.87
N PHE A 106 18.81 -6.80 -13.73
CA PHE A 106 18.80 -6.10 -12.45
C PHE A 106 17.48 -5.35 -12.30
N SER A 107 16.88 -5.41 -11.11
CA SER A 107 15.61 -4.76 -10.81
C SER A 107 15.72 -3.90 -9.57
N VAL A 108 15.05 -2.74 -9.60
CA VAL A 108 14.84 -1.91 -8.40
C VAL A 108 13.92 -2.63 -7.41
N ASP A 109 12.96 -3.38 -7.94
CA ASP A 109 12.05 -4.19 -7.16
C ASP A 109 12.70 -5.53 -6.79
N ARG A 110 12.47 -5.95 -5.55
CA ARG A 110 13.02 -7.21 -5.05
C ARG A 110 12.16 -8.38 -5.54
N HIS A 111 12.74 -9.24 -6.37
CA HIS A 111 12.12 -10.50 -6.78
C HIS A 111 12.05 -11.49 -5.63
N ARG A 112 11.10 -12.42 -5.75
CA ARG A 112 11.03 -13.61 -4.90
C ARG A 112 12.28 -14.45 -5.13
N THR A 113 12.82 -15.04 -4.07
CA THR A 113 14.05 -15.83 -4.13
C THR A 113 13.99 -17.09 -3.26
N VAL A 114 14.80 -18.08 -3.63
CA VAL A 114 15.03 -19.32 -2.87
C VAL A 114 15.93 -19.04 -1.66
N LEU A 115 16.82 -18.05 -1.78
CA LEU A 115 17.73 -17.62 -0.70
C LEU A 115 16.96 -16.82 0.36
N ARG A 116 16.22 -17.52 1.22
CA ARG A 116 15.55 -16.93 2.38
C ARG A 116 16.48 -16.80 3.57
N SER A 117 16.40 -15.68 4.28
CA SER A 117 17.05 -15.56 5.58
C SER A 117 16.34 -16.50 6.55
N ARG A 118 17.06 -17.48 7.11
CA ARG A 118 16.52 -18.31 8.20
C ARG A 118 16.28 -17.48 9.48
N LYS A 119 16.91 -16.32 9.61
CA LYS A 119 16.72 -15.43 10.75
C LYS A 119 15.50 -14.56 10.50
N LYS A 120 14.41 -14.89 11.20
CA LYS A 120 13.26 -14.00 11.29
C LYS A 120 13.64 -12.73 12.05
N PHE A 121 13.19 -11.57 11.60
CA PHE A 121 13.55 -10.25 12.14
C PHE A 121 12.32 -9.48 12.66
N TRP A 122 12.57 -8.40 13.38
CA TRP A 122 11.55 -7.46 13.86
C TRP A 122 11.61 -6.18 13.04
N ILE A 123 10.47 -5.54 12.84
CA ILE A 123 10.40 -4.23 12.20
C ILE A 123 10.11 -3.17 13.26
N GLU A 124 11.01 -2.20 13.36
CA GLU A 124 10.78 -0.99 14.14
C GLU A 124 9.83 -0.07 13.37
N MET A 125 8.77 0.36 14.05
CA MET A 125 7.78 1.30 13.54
C MET A 125 7.62 2.45 14.51
N LYS A 126 8.08 3.64 14.13
CA LYS A 126 7.93 4.85 14.92
C LYS A 126 6.77 5.71 14.41
N LEU A 127 5.78 5.94 15.28
CA LEU A 127 4.65 6.82 14.99
C LEU A 127 4.87 8.17 15.67
N LYS A 128 5.30 9.15 14.87
CA LYS A 128 5.66 10.51 15.33
C LYS A 128 5.16 11.58 14.37
N GLY A 129 4.68 12.68 14.94
CA GLY A 129 4.34 13.88 14.16
C GLY A 129 3.09 13.70 13.29
N PRO A 130 2.86 14.61 12.32
CA PRO A 130 1.63 14.61 11.53
C PRO A 130 1.56 13.42 10.57
N ILE A 131 0.41 12.73 10.59
CA ILE A 131 0.05 11.68 9.63
C ILE A 131 -1.01 12.25 8.68
N ILE A 132 -0.65 12.40 7.41
CA ILE A 132 -1.52 13.04 6.40
C ILE A 132 -2.34 11.98 5.64
N GLU A 133 -3.47 12.36 5.05
CA GLU A 133 -4.27 11.44 4.23
C GLU A 133 -3.63 11.23 2.86
N GLU A 134 -3.43 12.34 2.13
CA GLU A 134 -2.95 12.30 0.76
C GLU A 134 -1.57 12.91 0.62
N LYS A 135 -0.79 12.36 -0.33
CA LYS A 135 0.46 12.95 -0.77
C LYS A 135 0.15 14.24 -1.54
N ARG A 136 0.32 15.40 -0.90
CA ARG A 136 0.28 16.68 -1.63
C ARG A 136 1.42 16.72 -2.65
N LYS A 137 1.15 17.19 -3.87
CA LYS A 137 2.20 17.51 -4.87
C LYS A 137 3.18 18.48 -4.22
N ARG A 138 4.45 18.08 -4.15
CA ARG A 138 5.49 18.80 -3.40
C ARG A 138 6.60 19.24 -4.34
N GLY A 139 7.15 20.42 -4.06
CA GLY A 139 8.45 20.82 -4.61
C GLY A 139 9.58 19.91 -4.09
N ILE A 140 10.71 19.93 -4.79
CA ILE A 140 11.85 19.00 -4.62
C ILE A 140 12.44 19.03 -3.19
N PHE A 141 12.21 20.10 -2.42
CA PHE A 141 12.77 20.30 -1.07
C PHE A 141 11.81 20.00 0.11
N SER A 142 10.60 19.48 -0.14
CA SER A 142 9.65 19.23 0.94
C SER A 142 9.92 17.93 1.71
N LYS A 143 10.02 18.01 3.04
CA LYS A 143 10.21 16.83 3.93
C LYS A 143 9.06 15.83 3.79
N LYS A 144 9.34 14.60 3.35
CA LYS A 144 8.37 13.50 3.26
C LYS A 144 7.65 13.30 4.61
N GLN A 145 6.32 13.28 4.57
CA GLN A 145 5.48 12.96 5.74
C GLN A 145 4.83 11.59 5.50
N PRO A 146 4.68 10.77 6.54
CA PRO A 146 3.99 9.50 6.41
C PRO A 146 2.51 9.75 6.09
N THR A 147 1.99 8.99 5.13
CA THR A 147 0.55 8.98 4.85
C THR A 147 -0.13 7.85 5.62
N LEU A 148 -1.40 8.02 5.99
CA LEU A 148 -2.18 6.96 6.63
C LEU A 148 -2.17 5.70 5.77
N ARG A 149 -2.52 5.83 4.48
CA ARG A 149 -2.50 4.71 3.54
C ARG A 149 -1.15 4.00 3.50
N GLY A 150 -0.04 4.75 3.48
CA GLY A 150 1.30 4.17 3.48
C GLY A 150 1.61 3.39 4.74
N ILE A 151 1.19 3.88 5.92
CA ILE A 151 1.32 3.15 7.18
C ILE A 151 0.51 1.86 7.14
N LEU A 152 -0.75 1.91 6.69
CA LEU A 152 -1.63 0.73 6.61
C LEU A 152 -1.06 -0.33 5.66
N ASP A 153 -0.60 0.08 4.46
CA ASP A 153 0.01 -0.83 3.47
C ASP A 153 1.28 -1.49 4.02
N ILE A 154 2.08 -0.75 4.80
CA ILE A 154 3.26 -1.31 5.47
C ILE A 154 2.85 -2.35 6.51
N ILE A 155 1.88 -2.05 7.37
CA ILE A 155 1.40 -2.99 8.40
C ILE A 155 0.83 -4.27 7.76
N GLU A 156 0.10 -4.14 6.65
CA GLU A 156 -0.42 -5.29 5.90
C GLU A 156 0.72 -6.16 5.36
N LYS A 157 1.70 -5.56 4.68
CA LYS A 157 2.90 -6.26 4.18
C LYS A 157 3.67 -6.96 5.31
N ILE A 158 3.81 -6.32 6.46
CA ILE A 158 4.42 -6.92 7.64
C ILE A 158 3.67 -8.19 8.05
N GLY A 159 2.34 -8.12 8.07
CA GLY A 159 1.49 -9.26 8.41
C GLY A 159 1.66 -10.45 7.47
N ASP A 160 1.88 -10.20 6.17
CA ASP A 160 2.02 -11.23 5.14
C ASP A 160 3.45 -11.77 4.96
N ASP A 161 4.45 -11.09 5.50
CA ASP A 161 5.85 -11.51 5.36
C ASP A 161 6.23 -12.59 6.39
N PRO A 162 6.47 -13.85 6.00
CA PRO A 162 6.83 -14.92 6.93
C PRO A 162 8.21 -14.73 7.59
N GLU A 163 9.07 -13.87 7.05
CA GLU A 163 10.38 -13.55 7.65
C GLU A 163 10.25 -12.55 8.81
N VAL A 164 9.14 -11.81 8.91
CA VAL A 164 8.92 -10.86 10.02
C VAL A 164 8.29 -11.57 11.21
N LYS A 165 8.93 -11.50 12.39
CA LYS A 165 8.37 -11.99 13.66
C LYS A 165 7.27 -11.07 14.19
N GLY A 166 7.42 -9.77 13.99
CA GLY A 166 6.58 -8.80 14.64
C GLY A 166 7.05 -7.36 14.49
N ILE A 167 6.37 -6.48 15.20
CA ILE A 167 6.58 -5.04 15.20
C ILE A 167 7.11 -4.61 16.57
N TYR A 168 8.18 -3.83 16.58
CA TYR A 168 8.54 -2.98 17.70
C TYR A 168 7.96 -1.60 17.45
N LEU A 169 6.88 -1.26 18.13
CA LEU A 169 6.10 -0.05 17.94
C LEU A 169 6.59 1.04 18.90
N GLU A 170 7.12 2.14 18.40
CA GLU A 170 7.42 3.32 19.21
C GLU A 170 6.32 4.37 19.00
N ILE A 171 5.63 4.74 20.07
CA ILE A 171 4.61 5.79 20.05
C ILE A 171 5.21 7.06 20.66
N ASP A 172 5.41 8.06 19.82
CA ASP A 172 6.03 9.35 20.16
C ASP A 172 5.17 10.51 19.62
N GLY A 173 3.98 10.67 20.19
CA GLY A 173 3.05 11.77 19.92
C GLY A 173 2.64 11.91 18.44
N PRO A 174 1.99 10.91 17.81
CA PRO A 174 1.44 11.05 16.48
C PRO A 174 0.33 12.11 16.47
N LYS A 175 0.49 13.15 15.63
CA LYS A 175 -0.49 14.23 15.46
C LYS A 175 -1.57 13.82 14.47
N CYS A 176 -2.52 13.03 14.95
CA CYS A 176 -3.69 12.57 14.20
C CYS A 176 -4.93 12.47 15.10
N GLY A 177 -6.12 12.56 14.50
CA GLY A 177 -7.39 12.38 15.20
C GLY A 177 -7.74 10.92 15.47
N PHE A 178 -8.77 10.68 16.29
CA PHE A 178 -9.19 9.33 16.69
C PHE A 178 -9.44 8.38 15.51
N GLY A 179 -10.08 8.83 14.42
CA GLY A 179 -10.35 7.98 13.25
C GLY A 179 -9.08 7.35 12.66
N LYS A 180 -8.02 8.15 12.46
CA LYS A 180 -6.71 7.65 11.99
C LYS A 180 -6.08 6.69 13.00
N THR A 181 -6.15 7.02 14.28
CA THR A 181 -5.65 6.17 15.36
C THR A 181 -6.37 4.81 15.36
N GLN A 182 -7.69 4.80 15.17
CA GLN A 182 -8.51 3.59 15.09
C GLN A 182 -8.15 2.73 13.87
N GLU A 183 -7.93 3.34 12.70
CA GLU A 183 -7.50 2.61 11.50
C GLU A 183 -6.14 1.94 11.68
N ILE A 184 -5.15 2.68 12.22
CA ILE A 184 -3.82 2.13 12.50
C ILE A 184 -3.93 0.98 13.51
N ARG A 185 -4.68 1.18 14.60
CA ARG A 185 -4.93 0.12 15.60
C ARG A 185 -5.56 -1.12 14.95
N LYS A 186 -6.57 -0.95 14.11
CA LYS A 186 -7.26 -2.05 13.42
C LYS A 186 -6.32 -2.83 12.50
N ALA A 187 -5.43 -2.14 11.78
CA ALA A 187 -4.40 -2.78 10.97
C ALA A 187 -3.38 -3.55 11.82
N LEU A 188 -2.92 -2.97 12.94
CA LEU A 188 -2.02 -3.65 13.88
C LEU A 188 -2.68 -4.90 14.48
N ALA A 189 -3.97 -4.82 14.85
CA ALA A 189 -4.73 -5.97 15.33
C ALA A 189 -4.88 -7.06 14.26
N ALA A 190 -5.09 -6.68 12.99
CA ALA A 190 -5.11 -7.62 11.87
C ALA A 190 -3.74 -8.30 11.68
N CYS A 191 -2.65 -7.55 11.82
CA CYS A 191 -1.29 -8.07 11.80
C CYS A 191 -1.06 -9.10 12.93
N LYS A 192 -1.55 -8.84 14.14
CA LYS A 192 -1.52 -9.81 15.26
C LYS A 192 -2.29 -11.08 14.96
N ARG A 193 -3.47 -10.99 14.35
CA ARG A 193 -4.26 -12.16 13.94
C ARG A 193 -3.52 -13.05 12.93
N LYS A 194 -2.60 -12.50 12.13
CA LYS A 194 -1.68 -13.25 11.25
C LYS A 194 -0.49 -13.88 11.99
N GLY A 195 -0.48 -13.86 13.33
CA GLY A 195 0.53 -14.47 14.18
C GLY A 195 1.75 -13.58 14.45
N LYS A 196 1.69 -12.29 14.12
CA LYS A 196 2.77 -11.33 14.43
C LYS A 196 2.67 -10.86 15.88
N LYS A 197 3.82 -10.68 16.52
CA LYS A 197 3.90 -10.05 17.86
C LYS A 197 4.08 -8.55 17.75
N ILE A 198 3.55 -7.79 18.69
CA ILE A 198 3.71 -6.34 18.77
C ILE A 198 4.19 -5.99 20.17
N TYR A 199 5.37 -5.40 20.28
CA TYR A 199 5.86 -4.81 21.53
C TYR A 199 5.88 -3.30 21.37
N CYS A 200 5.28 -2.59 22.32
CA CYS A 200 5.19 -1.14 22.27
C CYS A 200 6.13 -0.51 23.28
N TYR A 201 6.86 0.52 22.87
CA TYR A 201 7.62 1.39 23.75
C TYR A 201 7.17 2.85 23.61
N THR A 202 7.22 3.58 24.71
CA THR A 202 6.84 5.00 24.74
C THR A 202 7.53 5.77 25.85
N GLN A 203 7.66 7.08 25.65
CA GLN A 203 8.12 8.01 26.68
C GLN A 203 6.96 8.51 27.55
N SER A 204 5.85 8.89 26.93
CA SER A 204 4.64 9.38 27.61
C SER A 204 3.41 9.12 26.73
N LEU A 205 2.26 8.90 27.36
CA LEU A 205 1.00 8.60 26.67
C LEU A 205 -0.12 9.53 27.15
N GLY A 206 -0.94 9.99 26.20
CA GLY A 206 -2.28 10.52 26.47
C GLY A 206 -3.35 9.48 26.12
N ASN A 207 -4.62 9.91 26.16
CA ASN A 207 -5.76 9.03 25.83
C ASN A 207 -5.59 8.33 24.47
N ARG A 208 -5.29 9.06 23.38
CA ARG A 208 -5.19 8.46 22.03
C ARG A 208 -4.00 7.53 21.89
N GLU A 209 -2.86 7.93 22.44
CA GLU A 209 -1.62 7.16 22.36
C GLU A 209 -1.76 5.86 23.15
N TYR A 210 -2.39 5.91 24.33
CA TYR A 210 -2.70 4.73 25.12
C TYR A 210 -3.71 3.82 24.42
N TYR A 211 -4.79 4.37 23.84
CA TYR A 211 -5.74 3.62 23.01
C TYR A 211 -5.04 2.84 21.90
N LEU A 212 -4.08 3.46 21.21
CA LEU A 212 -3.29 2.80 20.19
C LEU A 212 -2.38 1.72 20.79
N ALA A 213 -1.72 2.02 21.91
CA ALA A 213 -0.78 1.13 22.59
C ALA A 213 -1.42 -0.18 23.08
N THR A 214 -2.72 -0.17 23.42
CA THR A 214 -3.45 -1.37 23.89
C THR A 214 -3.48 -2.52 22.86
N VAL A 215 -3.02 -2.30 21.61
CA VAL A 215 -2.96 -3.39 20.61
C VAL A 215 -1.75 -4.28 20.86
N ALA A 216 -0.73 -3.77 21.55
CA ALA A 216 0.51 -4.47 21.79
C ALA A 216 0.31 -5.71 22.68
N ASP A 217 1.14 -6.74 22.49
CA ASP A 217 1.26 -7.85 23.42
C ASP A 217 1.92 -7.43 24.75
N SER A 218 2.78 -6.41 24.70
CA SER A 218 3.38 -5.81 25.89
C SER A 218 3.67 -4.33 25.65
N LEU A 219 3.37 -3.51 26.65
CA LEU A 219 3.65 -2.08 26.66
C LEU A 219 4.76 -1.78 27.67
N PHE A 220 5.83 -1.17 27.18
CA PHE A 220 6.97 -0.71 27.97
C PHE A 220 6.96 0.82 27.98
N MET A 221 7.21 1.41 29.15
CA MET A 221 7.24 2.85 29.33
C MET A 221 8.52 3.24 30.06
N ASN A 222 9.08 4.40 29.72
CA ASN A 222 10.16 4.99 30.51
C ASN A 222 9.70 5.18 31.98
N PRO A 223 10.49 4.79 32.99
CA PRO A 223 10.15 5.03 34.40
C PRO A 223 9.88 6.51 34.74
N SER A 224 10.53 7.44 34.02
CA SER A 224 10.31 8.89 34.16
C SER A 224 9.16 9.42 33.29
N GLY A 225 8.46 8.54 32.58
CA GLY A 225 7.34 8.86 31.71
C GLY A 225 6.05 9.17 32.46
N PHE A 226 5.05 9.72 31.75
CA PHE A 226 3.73 9.97 32.31
C PHE A 226 2.62 9.37 31.45
N LEU A 227 1.58 8.88 32.12
CA LEU A 227 0.35 8.37 31.53
C LEU A 227 -0.83 9.28 31.91
N ALA A 228 -1.35 10.02 30.93
CA ALA A 228 -2.44 10.99 31.09
C ALA A 228 -3.76 10.43 30.54
N LEU A 229 -4.46 9.62 31.35
CA LEU A 229 -5.81 9.14 31.03
C LEU A 229 -6.88 10.02 31.68
N THR A 230 -7.18 11.15 31.04
CA THR A 230 -8.04 12.20 31.62
C THR A 230 -9.47 12.23 31.07
N GLY A 231 -9.82 11.29 30.18
CA GLY A 231 -11.12 11.30 29.51
C GLY A 231 -11.17 12.24 28.31
N LEU A 232 -12.36 12.37 27.70
CA LEU A 232 -12.57 13.19 26.50
C LEU A 232 -13.36 14.44 26.86
N TYR A 233 -12.96 15.56 26.26
CA TYR A 233 -13.68 16.82 26.35
C TYR A 233 -13.57 17.57 25.03
N SER A 234 -14.46 18.54 24.82
CA SER A 234 -14.44 19.43 23.67
C SER A 234 -14.47 20.88 24.14
N GLU A 235 -13.58 21.69 23.59
CA GLU A 235 -13.57 23.13 23.75
C GLU A 235 -13.99 23.77 22.44
N ILE A 236 -15.03 24.60 22.50
CA ILE A 236 -15.54 25.34 21.35
C ILE A 236 -15.56 26.83 21.74
N PRO A 237 -14.80 27.70 21.03
CA PRO A 237 -14.81 29.12 21.31
C PRO A 237 -16.10 29.76 20.79
N PHE A 238 -16.61 30.75 21.54
CA PHE A 238 -17.73 31.61 21.12
C PHE A 238 -17.25 33.05 20.99
N LEU A 239 -17.46 33.64 19.83
CA LEU A 239 -16.82 34.88 19.39
C LEU A 239 -17.79 36.07 19.30
N LYS A 240 -19.10 35.87 19.49
CA LYS A 240 -20.12 36.92 19.42
C LYS A 240 -19.72 38.17 20.23
N GLY A 241 -19.44 38.00 21.51
CA GLY A 241 -19.02 39.11 22.38
C GLY A 241 -17.69 39.77 21.97
N THR A 242 -16.75 39.00 21.39
CA THR A 242 -15.50 39.55 20.86
C THR A 242 -15.74 40.39 19.60
N LEU A 243 -16.61 39.91 18.71
CA LEU A 243 -16.99 40.62 17.48
C LEU A 243 -17.78 41.89 17.78
N GLY A 244 -18.70 41.84 18.76
CA GLY A 244 -19.45 43.01 19.21
C GLY A 244 -18.54 44.14 19.74
N LYS A 245 -17.44 43.80 20.43
CA LYS A 245 -16.45 44.80 20.91
C LYS A 245 -15.75 45.58 19.80
N ILE A 246 -15.66 45.00 18.61
CA ILE A 246 -15.05 45.64 17.43
C ILE A 246 -16.10 46.13 16.43
N GLY A 247 -17.37 46.18 16.84
CA GLY A 247 -18.48 46.70 16.02
C GLY A 247 -18.92 45.76 14.89
N ILE A 248 -18.64 44.45 14.99
CA ILE A 248 -19.06 43.45 14.01
C ILE A 248 -20.24 42.65 14.56
N GLU A 249 -21.33 42.58 13.78
CA GLU A 249 -22.52 41.79 14.08
C GLU A 249 -22.74 40.73 12.98
N PRO A 250 -22.44 39.44 13.25
CA PRO A 250 -22.63 38.38 12.27
C PRO A 250 -24.11 38.00 12.12
N GLU A 251 -24.65 38.15 10.92
CA GLU A 251 -25.95 37.60 10.55
C GLU A 251 -25.76 36.30 9.77
N LEU A 252 -25.94 35.16 10.44
CA LEU A 252 -25.80 33.83 9.83
C LEU A 252 -27.09 33.04 9.99
N GLU A 253 -27.75 32.74 8.87
CA GLU A 253 -28.91 31.86 8.86
C GLU A 253 -28.49 30.39 8.65
N HIS A 254 -29.16 29.49 9.35
CA HIS A 254 -28.99 28.06 9.16
C HIS A 254 -30.34 27.34 9.21
N ILE A 255 -30.43 26.23 8.49
CA ILE A 255 -31.60 25.34 8.52
C ILE A 255 -31.16 24.02 9.15
N GLY A 256 -31.87 23.62 10.20
CA GLY A 256 -31.69 22.35 10.91
C GLY A 256 -31.17 22.52 12.34
N LYS A 257 -31.87 21.89 13.29
CA LYS A 257 -31.62 21.99 14.75
C LYS A 257 -30.15 21.77 15.16
N TYR A 258 -29.43 20.89 14.47
CA TYR A 258 -28.06 20.50 14.84
C TYR A 258 -26.98 21.14 13.94
N LYS A 259 -27.33 22.11 13.09
CA LYS A 259 -26.37 22.83 12.24
C LYS A 259 -25.72 23.98 13.02
N SER A 260 -24.97 23.64 14.07
CA SER A 260 -24.48 24.56 15.10
C SER A 260 -23.17 25.30 14.77
N ALA A 261 -22.68 25.22 13.53
CA ALA A 261 -21.43 25.87 13.13
C ALA A 261 -21.51 27.41 13.20
N SER A 262 -22.70 27.98 12.97
CA SER A 262 -22.96 29.42 13.10
C SER A 262 -22.95 29.88 14.56
N ASP A 263 -23.29 29.01 15.51
CA ASP A 263 -23.42 29.36 16.94
C ASP A 263 -22.13 29.97 17.49
N ILE A 264 -20.97 29.56 16.96
CA ILE A 264 -19.64 30.12 17.30
C ILE A 264 -19.62 31.65 17.15
N PHE A 265 -20.38 32.20 16.20
CA PHE A 265 -20.39 33.63 15.87
C PHE A 265 -21.66 34.34 16.35
N THR A 266 -22.79 33.63 16.44
CA THR A 266 -24.11 34.22 16.75
C THR A 266 -24.54 34.07 18.21
N GLU A 267 -23.93 33.14 18.94
CA GLU A 267 -24.27 32.83 20.33
C GLU A 267 -23.12 33.16 21.29
N ASP A 268 -23.46 33.35 22.56
CA ASP A 268 -22.47 33.57 23.63
C ASP A 268 -21.97 32.26 24.27
N SER A 269 -22.69 31.16 24.05
CA SER A 269 -22.34 29.83 24.56
C SER A 269 -23.05 28.71 23.78
N MET A 270 -22.71 27.45 24.05
CA MET A 270 -23.37 26.30 23.41
C MET A 270 -24.87 26.31 23.66
N THR A 271 -25.64 26.31 22.56
CA THR A 271 -27.08 26.05 22.59
C THR A 271 -27.34 24.62 23.12
N PRO A 272 -28.56 24.31 23.63
CA PRO A 272 -28.90 22.95 24.05
C PRO A 272 -28.69 21.91 22.96
N ALA A 273 -29.03 22.23 21.71
CA ALA A 273 -28.85 21.34 20.56
C ALA A 273 -27.37 21.12 20.21
N HIS A 274 -26.55 22.18 20.24
CA HIS A 274 -25.11 22.08 20.04
C HIS A 274 -24.48 21.19 21.13
N ARG A 275 -24.84 21.41 22.40
CA ARG A 275 -24.35 20.59 23.52
C ARG A 275 -24.76 19.13 23.38
N GLU A 276 -26.01 18.87 22.98
CA GLU A 276 -26.55 17.52 22.76
C GLU A 276 -25.71 16.74 21.73
N VAL A 277 -25.44 17.34 20.55
CA VAL A 277 -24.66 16.65 19.50
C VAL A 277 -23.19 16.50 19.86
N THR A 278 -22.57 17.51 20.50
CA THR A 278 -21.18 17.41 20.95
C THR A 278 -21.01 16.30 21.99
N ASN A 279 -21.91 16.23 22.97
CA ASN A 279 -21.88 15.17 23.97
C ASN A 279 -22.13 13.80 23.35
N ALA A 280 -23.09 13.67 22.42
CA ALA A 280 -23.34 12.39 21.75
C ALA A 280 -22.09 11.84 21.03
N ILE A 281 -21.30 12.71 20.38
CA ILE A 281 -20.03 12.32 19.75
C ILE A 281 -18.98 11.93 20.79
N LEU A 282 -18.85 12.71 21.87
CA LEU A 282 -17.90 12.42 22.95
C LEU A 282 -18.22 11.12 23.67
N ASP A 283 -19.50 10.85 23.94
CA ASP A 283 -19.98 9.65 24.62
C ASP A 283 -19.73 8.40 23.78
N ASP A 284 -20.00 8.44 22.47
CA ASP A 284 -19.71 7.34 21.55
C ASP A 284 -18.20 7.06 21.47
N LEU A 285 -17.38 8.10 21.29
CA LEU A 285 -15.93 7.96 21.26
C LEU A 285 -15.37 7.44 22.59
N TYR A 286 -15.90 7.91 23.72
CA TYR A 286 -15.47 7.48 25.05
C TYR A 286 -15.86 6.03 25.33
N LYS A 287 -17.05 5.61 24.89
CA LYS A 287 -17.48 4.21 24.95
C LYS A 287 -16.57 3.29 24.14
N GLN A 288 -16.25 3.66 22.89
CA GLN A 288 -15.31 2.90 22.06
C GLN A 288 -13.92 2.83 22.71
N PHE A 289 -13.43 3.96 23.22
CA PHE A 289 -12.15 4.08 23.91
C PHE A 289 -12.05 3.15 25.13
N THR A 290 -13.02 3.22 26.04
CA THR A 290 -13.04 2.42 27.28
C THR A 290 -13.25 0.94 27.02
N THR A 291 -14.16 0.59 26.10
CA THR A 291 -14.40 -0.80 25.68
C THR A 291 -13.10 -1.43 25.16
N THR A 292 -12.39 -0.71 24.28
CA THR A 292 -11.16 -1.20 23.67
C THR A 292 -10.01 -1.33 24.68
N ILE A 293 -9.98 -0.52 25.74
CA ILE A 293 -8.98 -0.64 26.81
C ILE A 293 -9.27 -1.86 27.69
N ALA A 294 -10.54 -2.23 27.85
CA ALA A 294 -10.95 -3.34 28.68
C ALA A 294 -10.76 -4.73 28.03
N GLU A 295 -10.63 -4.78 26.69
CA GLU A 295 -10.30 -5.98 25.90
C GLU A 295 -8.86 -6.48 26.12
#